data_AF-A0A4R6TGL4-F1
#
_entry.id   AF-A0A4R6TGL4-F1
#
_cell.length_a   1.000
_cell.length_b   1.000
_cell.length_c   1.000
_cell.angle_alpha   90.00
_cell.angle_beta   90.00
_cell.angle_gamma   90.00
#
_symmetry.space_group_name_H-M   'P 1'
#
loop_
_entity.id
_entity.type
_entity.pdbx_description
1 polymer ?
#
loop_
_entity_poly.entity_id
_entity_poly.type
_entity_poly.pdbx_seq_one_letter_code
_entity_poly.pdbx_strand_id
1 'polypeptide(L)'
;MELIKDLELEIKDKLDSLESTLSKNQKSSFHFQSVRNFVAHIFLPPKNKKILSNKLYQINLVRNQNLIKEYLDLIIDEKVSAEDSIYLFKKYITVIGEFMNRHYGLSFAGGKIKYLIYLAYATVGMILDFILWILFDNTIYAFTIVMLAYILVMNFRQHKKGKIYGPNY
;
A
#
# COMPACT_ATOMS: atom_id res chain seq x y z
N MET A 1 24.88 -13.47 4.63
CA MET A 1 24.00 -13.55 3.44
C MET A 1 23.13 -14.80 3.49
N GLU A 2 23.60 -15.89 4.10
CA GLU A 2 22.81 -17.11 4.39
C GLU A 2 21.62 -16.84 5.32
N LEU A 3 21.82 -16.16 6.45
CA LEU A 3 20.76 -15.86 7.43
C LEU A 3 19.52 -15.12 6.85
N ILE A 4 19.70 -14.30 5.81
CA ILE A 4 18.58 -13.59 5.15
C ILE A 4 17.80 -14.53 4.24
N LYS A 5 18.48 -15.46 3.57
CA LYS A 5 17.84 -16.47 2.72
C LYS A 5 17.05 -17.46 3.57
N ASP A 6 17.56 -17.82 4.73
CA ASP A 6 16.88 -18.74 5.66
C ASP A 6 15.57 -18.10 6.19
N LEU A 7 15.62 -16.82 6.55
CA LEU A 7 14.44 -16.07 6.98
C LEU A 7 13.41 -15.89 5.85
N GLU A 8 13.85 -15.65 4.63
CA GLU A 8 12.96 -15.54 3.46
C GLU A 8 12.21 -16.86 3.20
N LEU A 9 12.94 -17.98 3.25
CA LEU A 9 12.36 -19.31 3.08
C LEU A 9 11.35 -19.60 4.19
N GLU A 10 11.72 -19.34 5.45
CA GLU A 10 10.84 -19.56 6.60
C GLU A 10 9.53 -18.77 6.50
N ILE A 11 9.60 -17.49 6.09
CA ILE A 11 8.40 -16.65 5.92
C ILE A 11 7.52 -17.16 4.77
N LYS A 12 8.12 -17.62 3.67
CA LYS A 12 7.38 -18.18 2.54
C LYS A 12 6.65 -19.47 2.92
N ASP A 13 7.34 -20.38 3.60
CA ASP A 13 6.74 -21.64 4.05
C ASP A 13 5.57 -21.39 5.01
N LYS A 14 5.70 -20.40 5.91
CA LYS A 14 4.62 -19.97 6.82
C LYS A 14 3.43 -19.38 6.06
N LEU A 15 3.67 -18.56 5.05
CA LEU A 15 2.61 -18.03 4.20
C LEU A 15 1.88 -19.16 3.48
N ASP A 16 2.60 -20.08 2.82
CA ASP A 16 1.99 -21.17 2.06
C ASP A 16 1.16 -22.09 2.99
N SER A 17 1.67 -22.36 4.19
CA SER A 17 0.95 -23.08 5.25
C SER A 17 -0.37 -22.38 5.63
N LEU A 18 -0.32 -21.08 5.94
CA LEU A 18 -1.51 -20.30 6.26
C LEU A 18 -2.48 -20.17 5.07
N GLU A 19 -1.97 -20.12 3.84
CA GLU A 19 -2.79 -20.09 2.64
C GLU A 19 -3.61 -21.38 2.50
N SER A 20 -3.06 -22.52 2.86
CA SER A 20 -3.79 -23.80 2.83
C SER A 20 -4.73 -23.99 4.04
N THR A 21 -4.37 -23.43 5.21
CA THR A 21 -5.06 -23.69 6.49
C THR A 21 -6.21 -22.72 6.75
N LEU A 22 -6.04 -21.43 6.44
CA LEU A 22 -7.03 -20.41 6.80
C LEU A 22 -8.26 -20.44 5.89
N SER A 23 -9.44 -20.31 6.49
CA SER A 23 -10.68 -20.08 5.75
C SER A 23 -10.66 -18.72 5.04
N LYS A 24 -11.53 -18.54 4.03
CA LYS A 24 -11.67 -17.27 3.30
C LYS A 24 -11.96 -16.08 4.22
N ASN A 25 -12.78 -16.29 5.26
CA ASN A 25 -13.13 -15.24 6.22
C ASN A 25 -11.91 -14.85 7.08
N GLN A 26 -11.15 -15.82 7.59
CA GLN A 26 -9.93 -15.55 8.34
C GLN A 26 -8.87 -14.84 7.49
N LYS A 27 -8.67 -15.29 6.23
CA LYS A 27 -7.77 -14.62 5.28
C LYS A 27 -8.13 -13.15 5.08
N SER A 28 -9.43 -12.84 5.02
CA SER A 28 -9.91 -11.47 4.93
C SER A 28 -9.64 -10.69 6.21
N SER A 29 -9.94 -11.25 7.38
CA SER A 29 -9.74 -10.59 8.68
C SER A 29 -8.26 -10.25 8.93
N PHE A 30 -7.35 -11.15 8.56
CA PHE A 30 -5.91 -10.95 8.71
C PHE A 30 -5.26 -10.25 7.52
N HIS A 31 -6.03 -9.72 6.57
CA HIS A 31 -5.50 -9.01 5.41
C HIS A 31 -4.41 -9.81 4.65
N PHE A 32 -4.57 -11.13 4.58
CA PHE A 32 -3.53 -12.08 4.18
C PHE A 32 -2.88 -11.76 2.83
N GLN A 33 -3.67 -11.32 1.85
CA GLN A 33 -3.19 -10.92 0.53
C GLN A 33 -2.15 -9.79 0.58
N SER A 34 -2.33 -8.88 1.52
CA SER A 34 -1.47 -7.70 1.67
C SER A 34 -0.14 -8.06 2.30
N VAL A 35 -0.17 -9.01 3.24
CA VAL A 35 1.04 -9.61 3.82
C VAL A 35 1.82 -10.35 2.75
N ARG A 36 1.14 -11.14 1.91
CA ARG A 36 1.75 -11.80 0.75
C ARG A 36 2.44 -10.81 -0.18
N ASN A 37 1.78 -9.68 -0.47
CA ASN A 37 2.37 -8.60 -1.27
C ASN A 37 3.58 -7.96 -0.58
N PHE A 38 3.55 -7.75 0.73
CA PHE A 38 4.71 -7.26 1.47
C PHE A 38 5.89 -8.21 1.38
N VAL A 39 5.66 -9.51 1.59
CA VAL A 39 6.69 -10.53 1.47
C VAL A 39 7.29 -10.55 0.05
N ALA A 40 6.46 -10.47 -0.98
CA ALA A 40 6.94 -10.43 -2.36
C ALA A 40 7.88 -9.25 -2.66
N HIS A 41 7.79 -8.15 -1.90
CA HIS A 41 8.56 -6.93 -2.14
C HIS A 41 9.68 -6.68 -1.12
N ILE A 42 9.50 -7.06 0.15
CA ILE A 42 10.44 -6.72 1.23
C ILE A 42 11.80 -7.44 1.10
N PHE A 43 11.84 -8.57 0.39
CA PHE A 43 13.08 -9.29 0.10
C PHE A 43 13.74 -8.83 -1.20
N LEU A 44 13.08 -7.99 -1.99
CA LEU A 44 13.64 -7.41 -3.19
C LEU A 44 14.32 -6.07 -2.87
N PRO A 45 15.47 -5.75 -3.47
CA PRO A 45 16.09 -4.44 -3.28
C PRO A 45 15.19 -3.33 -3.87
N PRO A 46 15.07 -2.16 -3.21
CA PRO A 46 14.31 -1.04 -3.75
C PRO A 46 14.96 -0.54 -5.04
N LYS A 47 14.14 -0.06 -5.98
CA LYS A 47 14.62 0.45 -7.28
C LYS A 47 15.62 1.60 -7.16
N ASN A 48 15.55 2.37 -6.06
CA ASN A 48 16.45 3.49 -5.83
C ASN A 48 17.73 3.02 -5.10
N LYS A 49 18.82 2.87 -5.85
CA LYS A 49 20.12 2.42 -5.33
C LYS A 49 20.71 3.31 -4.22
N LYS A 50 20.35 4.60 -4.15
CA LYS A 50 20.81 5.50 -3.07
C LYS A 50 20.26 5.11 -1.69
N ILE A 51 19.15 4.36 -1.66
CA ILE A 51 18.54 3.89 -0.41
C ILE A 51 19.32 2.70 0.17
N LEU A 52 19.92 1.86 -0.69
CA LEU A 52 20.63 0.64 -0.28
C LEU A 52 21.87 0.92 0.58
N SER A 53 22.56 2.04 0.36
CA SER A 53 23.72 2.45 1.15
C SER A 53 23.36 3.11 2.48
N ASN A 54 22.08 3.33 2.77
CA ASN A 54 21.65 3.94 4.02
C ASN A 54 21.57 2.90 5.15
N LYS A 55 22.40 3.05 6.18
CA LYS A 55 22.43 2.15 7.34
C LYS A 55 21.09 2.08 8.09
N LEU A 56 20.36 3.20 8.19
CA LEU A 56 19.03 3.24 8.82
C LEU A 56 18.01 2.43 8.01
N TYR A 57 18.11 2.47 6.68
CA TYR A 57 17.25 1.65 5.82
C TYR A 57 17.49 0.16 6.07
N GLN A 58 18.75 -0.28 6.14
CA GLN A 58 19.08 -1.70 6.38
C GLN A 58 18.57 -2.19 7.74
N ILE A 59 18.71 -1.37 8.79
CA ILE A 59 18.17 -1.69 10.13
C ILE A 59 16.64 -1.81 10.08
N ASN A 60 15.98 -0.84 9.44
CA ASN A 60 14.52 -0.85 9.31
C ASN A 60 14.03 -2.01 8.44
N LEU A 61 14.79 -2.42 7.42
CA LEU A 61 14.46 -3.57 6.58
C LEU A 61 14.43 -4.85 7.41
N VAL A 62 15.51 -5.14 8.14
CA VAL A 62 15.59 -6.33 9.02
C VAL A 62 14.48 -6.31 10.08
N ARG A 63 14.24 -5.14 10.69
CA ARG A 63 13.13 -4.97 11.65
C ARG A 63 11.77 -5.32 11.03
N ASN A 64 11.47 -4.84 9.83
CA ASN A 64 10.19 -5.11 9.17
C ASN A 64 10.07 -6.58 8.71
N GLN A 65 11.16 -7.23 8.30
CA GLN A 65 11.18 -8.66 8.02
C GLN A 65 10.82 -9.48 9.27
N ASN A 66 11.41 -9.13 10.41
CA ASN A 66 11.10 -9.78 11.69
C ASN A 66 9.64 -9.51 12.14
N LEU A 67 9.11 -8.31 11.90
CA LEU A 67 7.70 -7.99 12.20
C LEU A 67 6.73 -8.82 11.37
N ILE A 68 7.05 -9.11 10.10
CA ILE A 68 6.25 -10.01 9.27
C ILE A 68 6.27 -11.42 9.86
N LYS A 69 7.46 -11.93 10.23
CA LYS A 69 7.59 -13.24 10.85
C LYS A 69 6.73 -13.34 12.12
N GLU A 70 6.90 -12.38 13.03
CA GLU A 70 6.15 -12.34 14.30
C GLU A 70 4.64 -12.28 14.06
N TYR A 71 4.19 -11.51 13.06
CA TYR A 71 2.79 -11.46 12.69
C TYR A 71 2.25 -12.81 12.19
N LEU A 72 3.01 -13.51 11.34
CA LEU A 72 2.61 -14.84 10.83
C LEU A 72 2.59 -15.88 11.94
N ASP A 73 3.57 -15.84 12.86
CA ASP A 73 3.65 -16.75 14.01
C ASP A 73 2.43 -16.60 14.92
N LEU A 74 2.00 -15.36 15.18
CA LEU A 74 0.80 -15.09 15.96
C LEU A 74 -0.49 -15.63 15.33
N ILE A 75 -0.56 -15.65 14.00
CA ILE A 75 -1.71 -16.21 13.28
C ILE A 75 -1.68 -17.74 13.30
N ILE A 76 -0.50 -18.35 13.07
CA ILE A 76 -0.32 -19.81 13.07
C ILE A 76 -0.61 -20.41 14.44
N ASP A 77 -0.17 -19.75 15.51
CA ASP A 77 -0.38 -20.21 16.88
C ASP A 77 -1.85 -20.18 17.31
N GLU A 78 -2.78 -19.72 16.46
CA GLU A 78 -4.22 -19.56 16.69
C GLU A 78 -4.60 -18.77 17.97
N LYS A 79 -3.63 -18.10 18.60
CA LYS A 79 -3.81 -17.30 19.83
C LYS A 79 -4.65 -16.04 19.62
N VAL A 80 -5.11 -15.82 18.40
CA VAL A 80 -5.62 -14.53 17.94
C VAL A 80 -6.99 -14.75 17.31
N SER A 81 -8.00 -14.22 17.95
CA SER A 81 -9.37 -14.24 17.44
C SER A 81 -9.52 -13.30 16.23
N ALA A 82 -10.63 -13.44 15.49
CA ALA A 82 -10.97 -12.47 14.44
C ALA A 82 -11.15 -11.04 15.00
N GLU A 83 -11.47 -10.90 16.29
CA GLU A 83 -11.67 -9.60 16.96
C GLU A 83 -10.33 -8.89 17.22
N ASP A 84 -9.27 -9.66 17.50
CA ASP A 84 -7.91 -9.16 17.69
C ASP A 84 -7.23 -8.69 16.39
N SER A 85 -7.83 -9.03 15.23
CA SER A 85 -7.27 -8.73 13.90
C SER A 85 -7.03 -7.23 13.69
N ILE A 86 -7.91 -6.36 14.20
CA ILE A 86 -7.77 -4.89 14.07
C ILE A 86 -6.55 -4.40 14.85
N TYR A 87 -6.34 -4.93 16.06
CA TYR A 87 -5.20 -4.57 16.89
C TYR A 87 -3.89 -5.00 16.23
N LEU A 88 -3.81 -6.26 15.77
CA LEU A 88 -2.62 -6.76 15.08
C LEU A 88 -2.37 -6.02 13.76
N PHE A 89 -3.42 -5.68 13.03
CA PHE A 89 -3.30 -4.88 11.82
C PHE A 89 -2.62 -3.53 12.13
N LYS A 90 -3.10 -2.81 13.14
CA LYS A 90 -2.48 -1.53 13.54
C LYS A 90 -1.04 -1.71 14.01
N LYS A 91 -0.75 -2.77 14.77
CA LYS A 91 0.57 -3.01 15.37
C LYS A 91 1.63 -3.41 14.34
N TYR A 92 1.29 -4.29 13.40
CA TYR A 92 2.25 -4.86 12.45
C TYR A 92 2.05 -4.30 11.04
N ILE A 93 0.84 -4.45 10.50
CA ILE A 93 0.54 -4.23 9.09
C ILE A 93 0.65 -2.75 8.70
N THR A 94 0.20 -1.83 9.56
CA THR A 94 0.37 -0.39 9.32
C THR A 94 1.84 0.00 9.30
N VAL A 95 2.64 -0.49 10.25
CA VAL A 95 4.08 -0.16 10.36
C VAL A 95 4.84 -0.65 9.12
N ILE A 96 4.58 -1.89 8.70
CA ILE A 96 5.16 -2.46 7.48
C ILE A 96 4.69 -1.65 6.26
N GLY A 97 3.40 -1.34 6.17
CA GLY A 97 2.83 -0.57 5.08
C GLY A 97 3.44 0.82 4.91
N GLU A 98 3.72 1.52 6.01
CA GLU A 98 4.40 2.82 5.98
C GLU A 98 5.85 2.71 5.46
N PHE A 99 6.58 1.69 5.92
CA PHE A 99 7.92 1.40 5.43
C PHE A 99 7.91 1.11 3.92
N MET A 100 6.97 0.27 3.48
CA MET A 100 6.80 -0.11 2.08
C MET A 100 6.41 1.09 1.21
N ASN A 101 5.54 1.97 1.70
CA ASN A 101 5.20 3.21 1.00
C ASN A 101 6.43 4.12 0.83
N ARG A 102 7.19 4.33 1.91
CA ARG A 102 8.34 5.24 1.91
C ARG A 102 9.48 4.78 1.01
N HIS A 103 9.78 3.47 1.00
CA HIS A 103 10.98 2.95 0.33
C HIS A 103 10.71 2.24 -0.99
N TYR A 104 9.49 1.72 -1.18
CA TYR A 104 9.09 1.00 -2.39
C TYR A 104 8.03 1.75 -3.21
N GLY A 105 7.51 2.88 -2.71
CA GLY A 105 6.55 3.73 -3.41
C GLY A 105 5.17 3.09 -3.54
N LEU A 106 4.88 2.11 -2.70
CA LEU A 106 3.64 1.36 -2.69
C LEU A 106 2.53 2.17 -1.97
N SER A 107 1.36 2.36 -2.57
CA SER A 107 0.34 3.26 -1.99
C SER A 107 -0.49 2.60 -0.88
N PHE A 108 -0.57 3.24 0.29
CA PHE A 108 -1.37 2.80 1.45
C PHE A 108 -2.89 3.09 1.32
N ALA A 109 -3.28 4.08 0.52
CA ALA A 109 -4.68 4.54 0.43
C ALA A 109 -5.50 3.82 -0.66
N GLY A 110 -6.52 3.08 -0.22
CA GLY A 110 -7.50 2.39 -1.04
C GLY A 110 -8.40 3.34 -1.87
N GLY A 111 -9.08 2.75 -2.87
CA GLY A 111 -9.82 3.47 -3.91
C GLY A 111 -10.88 4.49 -3.47
N LYS A 112 -11.38 4.43 -2.23
CA LYS A 112 -12.44 5.35 -1.75
C LYS A 112 -11.97 6.80 -1.56
N ILE A 113 -10.74 7.01 -1.08
CA ILE A 113 -10.16 8.36 -0.95
C ILE A 113 -9.90 9.00 -2.32
N LYS A 114 -9.72 8.17 -3.37
CA LYS A 114 -9.49 8.67 -4.74
C LYS A 114 -10.68 9.45 -5.28
N TYR A 115 -11.91 9.02 -4.99
CA TYR A 115 -13.11 9.74 -5.42
C TYR A 115 -13.25 11.10 -4.72
N LEU A 116 -12.90 11.19 -3.44
CA LEU A 116 -12.87 12.47 -2.72
C LEU A 116 -11.81 13.42 -3.29
N ILE A 117 -10.64 12.91 -3.63
CA ILE A 117 -9.59 13.70 -4.29
C ILE A 117 -10.08 14.20 -5.65
N TYR A 118 -10.68 13.32 -6.47
CA TYR A 118 -11.24 13.71 -7.76
C TYR A 118 -12.31 14.79 -7.64
N LEU A 119 -13.22 14.63 -6.68
CA LEU A 119 -14.27 15.60 -6.42
C LEU A 119 -13.68 16.96 -6.01
N ALA A 120 -12.70 16.98 -5.09
CA ALA A 120 -12.06 18.21 -4.65
C ALA A 120 -11.41 18.99 -5.80
N TYR A 121 -10.64 18.31 -6.66
CA TYR A 121 -10.02 18.96 -7.81
C TYR A 121 -11.02 19.39 -8.89
N ALA A 122 -12.07 18.60 -9.14
CA ALA A 122 -13.14 19.00 -10.05
C ALA A 122 -13.83 20.27 -9.55
N THR A 123 -14.08 20.38 -8.24
CA THR A 123 -14.64 21.59 -7.63
C THR A 123 -13.73 22.80 -7.82
N VAL A 124 -12.42 22.65 -7.61
CA VAL A 124 -11.46 23.75 -7.85
C VAL A 124 -11.44 24.16 -9.32
N GLY A 125 -11.45 23.21 -10.26
CA GLY A 125 -11.53 23.50 -11.69
C GLY A 125 -12.80 24.26 -12.06
N MET A 126 -13.95 23.83 -11.54
CA MET A 126 -15.24 24.49 -11.78
C MET A 126 -15.28 25.92 -11.23
N ILE A 127 -14.68 26.17 -10.06
CA ILE A 127 -14.58 27.52 -9.49
C ILE A 127 -13.75 28.43 -10.41
N LEU A 128 -12.63 27.95 -10.94
CA LEU A 128 -11.77 28.74 -11.84
C LEU A 128 -12.47 29.03 -13.17
N ASP A 129 -13.15 28.04 -13.75
CA ASP A 129 -13.92 28.24 -14.97
C ASP A 129 -15.10 29.21 -14.75
N PHE A 130 -15.74 29.19 -13.57
CA PHE A 130 -16.77 30.15 -13.21
C PHE A 130 -16.25 31.58 -13.07
N ILE A 131 -15.07 31.77 -12.48
CA ILE A 131 -14.41 33.09 -12.41
C ILE A 131 -14.12 33.60 -13.82
N LEU A 132 -13.62 32.76 -14.72
CA LEU A 132 -13.34 33.17 -16.10
C LEU A 132 -14.60 33.49 -16.88
N TRP A 133 -15.68 32.74 -16.67
CA TRP A 133 -16.96 33.05 -17.27
C TRP A 133 -17.45 34.45 -16.86
N ILE A 134 -17.35 34.80 -15.57
CA ILE A 134 -17.71 36.16 -15.10
C ILE A 134 -16.83 37.24 -15.74
N LEU A 135 -15.53 36.98 -15.90
CA LEU A 135 -14.58 37.99 -16.36
C LEU A 135 -14.57 38.20 -17.88
N PHE A 136 -14.82 37.14 -18.65
CA PHE A 136 -14.63 37.13 -20.10
C PHE A 136 -15.90 36.79 -20.89
N ASP A 137 -17.02 36.58 -20.19
CA ASP A 137 -18.34 36.26 -20.74
C ASP A 137 -18.34 35.06 -21.71
N ASN A 138 -17.35 34.18 -21.52
CA ASN A 138 -17.09 33.05 -22.40
C ASN A 138 -16.93 31.79 -21.56
N THR A 139 -17.73 30.76 -21.82
CA THR A 139 -17.70 29.50 -21.07
C THR A 139 -16.62 28.60 -21.62
N ILE A 140 -15.41 28.75 -21.10
CA ILE A 140 -14.29 27.87 -21.43
C ILE A 140 -14.05 26.96 -20.23
N TYR A 141 -14.43 25.68 -20.33
CA TYR A 141 -14.18 24.66 -19.30
C TYR A 141 -12.70 24.19 -19.23
N ALA A 142 -11.77 25.06 -19.59
CA ALA A 142 -10.37 24.69 -19.78
C ALA A 142 -9.74 24.20 -18.48
N PHE A 143 -10.05 24.82 -17.34
CA PHE A 143 -9.41 24.46 -16.07
C PHE A 143 -9.96 23.16 -15.50
N THR A 144 -11.26 22.92 -15.59
CA THR A 144 -11.86 21.64 -15.20
C THR A 144 -11.30 20.49 -16.05
N ILE A 145 -11.22 20.67 -17.37
CA ILE A 145 -10.69 19.65 -18.29
C ILE A 145 -9.21 19.37 -17.99
N VAL A 146 -8.38 20.42 -17.83
CA VAL A 146 -6.95 20.27 -17.53
C VAL A 146 -6.73 19.59 -16.18
N MET A 147 -7.50 19.94 -15.14
CA MET A 147 -7.41 19.32 -13.83
C MET A 147 -7.79 17.84 -13.87
N LEU A 148 -8.88 17.49 -14.56
CA LEU A 148 -9.28 16.09 -14.73
C LEU A 148 -8.25 15.29 -15.53
N ALA A 149 -7.71 15.85 -16.61
CA ALA A 149 -6.67 15.22 -17.41
C ALA A 149 -5.38 15.00 -16.60
N TYR A 150 -4.93 16.00 -15.83
CA TYR A 150 -3.77 15.89 -14.94
C TYR A 150 -3.92 14.74 -13.95
N ILE A 151 -5.10 14.64 -13.34
CA ILE A 151 -5.42 13.60 -12.37
C ILE A 151 -5.45 12.22 -13.01
N LEU A 152 -6.07 12.08 -14.18
CA LEU A 152 -6.08 10.82 -14.92
C LEU A 152 -4.66 10.35 -15.24
N VAL A 153 -3.80 11.23 -15.72
CA VAL A 153 -2.39 10.93 -16.00
C VAL A 153 -1.65 10.53 -14.72
N MET A 154 -1.84 11.26 -13.63
CA MET A 154 -1.26 10.93 -12.32
C MET A 154 -1.73 9.57 -11.81
N ASN A 155 -3.01 9.26 -11.96
CA ASN A 155 -3.56 8.00 -11.48
C ASN A 155 -3.11 6.81 -12.35
N PHE A 156 -2.94 7.02 -13.66
CA PHE A 156 -2.34 6.05 -14.58
C PHE A 156 -0.88 5.75 -14.20
N ARG A 157 -0.10 6.79 -13.87
CA ARG A 157 1.27 6.64 -13.35
C ARG A 157 1.31 5.91 -12.01
N GLN A 158 0.33 6.13 -11.14
CA GLN A 158 0.24 5.43 -9.85
C GLN A 158 -0.17 3.96 -9.99
N HIS A 159 -1.05 3.60 -10.94
CA HIS A 159 -1.39 2.19 -11.18
C HIS A 159 -0.18 1.38 -11.67
N LYS A 160 0.75 2.01 -12.40
CA LYS A 160 2.03 1.39 -12.75
C LYS A 160 2.97 1.14 -11.56
N LYS A 161 2.72 1.73 -10.39
CA LYS A 161 3.59 1.60 -9.20
C LYS A 161 3.19 0.45 -8.24
N GLY A 162 2.09 -0.26 -8.52
CA GLY A 162 1.57 -1.33 -7.65
C GLY A 162 0.86 -0.76 -6.41
N LYS A 163 -0.34 -1.27 -6.11
CA LYS A 163 -1.11 -0.89 -4.91
C LYS A 163 -0.89 -1.94 -3.82
N ILE A 164 -0.84 -1.51 -2.56
CA ILE A 164 -0.73 -2.42 -1.41
C ILE A 164 -2.08 -3.09 -1.08
N TYR A 165 -3.21 -2.40 -1.30
CA TYR A 165 -4.57 -2.85 -0.94
C TYR A 165 -5.65 -2.40 -1.94
N GLY A 166 -6.74 -3.18 -2.08
CA GLY A 166 -8.01 -2.79 -2.73
C GLY A 166 -8.55 -3.86 -3.70
N PRO A 167 -9.88 -3.92 -3.95
CA PRO A 167 -10.64 -5.10 -4.37
C PRO A 167 -10.44 -5.56 -5.83
N ASN A 168 -9.32 -5.20 -6.47
CA ASN A 168 -8.96 -5.67 -7.80
C ASN A 168 -7.64 -6.47 -7.76
N TYR A 169 -7.44 -7.23 -6.68
CA TYR A 169 -6.71 -8.49 -6.64
C TYR A 169 -7.58 -9.48 -5.86
#